data_AF-W0ACS3-F1
#
_entry.id   AF-W0ACS3-F1
#
_cell.length_a   1.000
_cell.length_b   1.000
_cell.length_c   1.000
_cell.angle_alpha   90.00
_cell.angle_beta   90.00
_cell.angle_gamma   90.00
#
_symmetry.space_group_name_H-M   'P 1'
#
loop_
_entity.id
_entity.type
_entity.pdbx_description
1 polymer ?
#
loop_
_entity_poly.entity_id
_entity_poly.type
_entity_poly.pdbx_seq_one_letter_code
_entity_poly.pdbx_strand_id
1 'polypeptide(L)'
;MLDNHHELISALNSSLLSQGYSPVVVRNYCTYASGFLDYLVLRGVPVADVIDVQVEQYLRHAIVKFEKERGRRPSARWYKVPRSGIHALLRLAHGQWPPAIEPICAADVARFAVCDEYEIWLREERGLARSSVAALMWEARNFLAWQIDCGSGGLAGLSIVDIDRYMDLRAPKLTRGSLKSVAERLRSLLRYLHIMGCVTTDLSGHVIAS
;
A
#
# COMPACT_ATOMS: atom_id res chain seq x y z
N MET A 1 -27.24 -5.65 12.21
CA MET A 1 -25.95 -5.78 11.49
C MET A 1 -26.03 -5.31 10.03
N LEU A 2 -27.18 -5.40 9.35
CA LEU A 2 -27.36 -4.91 7.96
C LEU A 2 -27.34 -3.38 7.83
N ASP A 3 -27.81 -2.65 8.84
CA ASP A 3 -27.86 -1.17 8.79
C ASP A 3 -26.46 -0.54 8.66
N ASN A 4 -25.47 -1.07 9.38
CA ASN A 4 -24.07 -0.63 9.29
C ASN A 4 -23.45 -0.91 7.90
N HIS A 5 -23.86 -1.98 7.21
CA HIS A 5 -23.36 -2.29 5.86
C HIS A 5 -23.83 -1.22 4.86
N HIS A 6 -25.13 -0.91 4.87
CA HIS A 6 -25.70 0.07 3.93
C HIS A 6 -25.15 1.48 4.19
N GLU A 7 -24.99 1.84 5.46
CA GLU A 7 -24.38 3.10 5.88
C GLU A 7 -22.94 3.23 5.39
N LEU A 8 -22.11 2.20 5.56
CA LEU A 8 -20.72 2.19 5.08
C LEU A 8 -20.61 2.38 3.56
N ILE A 9 -21.50 1.74 2.79
CA ILE A 9 -21.50 1.89 1.32
C ILE A 9 -21.99 3.29 0.90
N SER A 10 -22.99 3.84 1.60
CA SER A 10 -23.47 5.21 1.35
C SER A 10 -22.40 6.25 1.67
N ALA A 11 -21.69 6.07 2.79
CA ALA A 11 -20.57 6.91 3.19
C ALA A 11 -19.40 6.82 2.19
N LEU A 12 -19.08 5.61 1.71
CA LEU A 12 -18.07 5.40 0.67
C LEU A 12 -18.43 6.12 -0.64
N ASN A 13 -19.68 5.99 -1.09
CA ASN A 13 -20.18 6.65 -2.29
C ASN A 13 -19.98 8.17 -2.20
N SER A 14 -20.45 8.77 -1.11
CA SER A 14 -20.35 10.21 -0.86
C SER A 14 -18.89 10.69 -0.80
N SER A 15 -18.02 9.93 -0.11
CA SER A 15 -16.60 10.24 0.02
C SER A 15 -15.86 10.18 -1.33
N LEU A 16 -16.19 9.22 -2.19
CA LEU A 16 -15.55 9.11 -3.50
C LEU A 16 -16.02 10.22 -4.44
N LEU A 17 -17.31 10.59 -4.40
CA LEU A 17 -17.83 11.73 -5.16
C LEU A 17 -17.17 13.05 -4.73
N SER A 18 -17.02 13.29 -3.43
CA SER A 18 -16.34 14.51 -2.94
C SER A 18 -14.86 14.57 -3.30
N GLN A 19 -14.22 13.42 -3.52
CA GLN A 19 -12.84 13.31 -4.00
C GLN A 19 -12.71 13.47 -5.52
N GLY A 20 -13.81 13.69 -6.25
CA GLY A 20 -13.82 13.91 -7.70
C GLY A 20 -13.71 12.65 -8.54
N TYR A 21 -13.97 11.47 -7.97
CA TYR A 21 -14.02 10.23 -8.76
C TYR A 21 -15.21 10.23 -9.72
N SER A 22 -15.03 9.66 -10.91
CA SER A 22 -16.12 9.55 -11.88
C SER A 22 -17.22 8.60 -11.40
N PRO A 23 -18.50 8.83 -11.76
CA PRO A 23 -19.61 7.98 -11.31
C PRO A 23 -19.43 6.50 -11.62
N VAL A 24 -18.76 6.17 -12.72
CA VAL A 24 -18.45 4.78 -13.10
C VAL A 24 -17.46 4.15 -12.12
N VAL A 25 -16.42 4.88 -11.72
CA VAL A 25 -15.45 4.40 -10.73
C VAL A 25 -16.11 4.23 -9.37
N VAL A 26 -16.92 5.21 -8.95
CA VAL A 26 -17.67 5.14 -7.69
C VAL A 26 -18.55 3.91 -7.66
N ARG A 27 -19.34 3.66 -8.72
CA ARG A 27 -20.19 2.47 -8.80
C ARG A 27 -19.39 1.19 -8.69
N ASN A 28 -18.28 1.06 -9.43
CA ASN A 28 -17.43 -0.11 -9.37
C ASN A 28 -16.85 -0.34 -7.96
N TYR A 29 -16.40 0.72 -7.29
CA TYR A 29 -15.85 0.64 -5.95
C TYR A 29 -16.90 0.18 -4.95
N CYS A 30 -18.11 0.76 -4.99
CA CYS A 30 -19.22 0.36 -4.13
C CYS A 30 -19.64 -1.09 -4.38
N THR A 31 -19.67 -1.56 -5.63
CA THR A 31 -19.98 -2.97 -5.94
C THR A 31 -18.96 -3.94 -5.34
N TYR A 32 -17.66 -3.67 -5.50
CA TYR A 32 -16.63 -4.54 -4.92
C TYR A 32 -16.56 -4.45 -3.39
N ALA A 33 -16.78 -3.25 -2.82
CA ALA A 33 -16.86 -3.04 -1.38
C ALA A 33 -18.04 -3.80 -0.77
N SER A 34 -19.22 -3.74 -1.38
CA SER A 34 -20.41 -4.47 -0.91
C SER A 34 -20.20 -5.98 -0.99
N GLY A 35 -19.66 -6.49 -2.10
CA GLY A 35 -19.33 -7.92 -2.20
C GLY A 35 -18.29 -8.39 -1.18
N PHE A 36 -17.37 -7.51 -0.75
CA PHE A 36 -16.42 -7.81 0.32
C PHE A 36 -17.09 -7.86 1.69
N LEU A 37 -17.96 -6.90 1.99
CA LEU A 37 -18.74 -6.89 3.23
C LEU A 37 -19.65 -8.12 3.34
N ASP A 38 -20.29 -8.55 2.25
CA ASP A 38 -21.07 -9.80 2.22
C ASP A 38 -20.19 -11.01 2.57
N TYR A 39 -18.97 -11.06 2.03
CA TYR A 39 -18.01 -12.11 2.33
C TYR A 39 -17.59 -12.11 3.81
N LEU A 40 -17.39 -10.94 4.42
CA LEU A 40 -17.07 -10.82 5.85
C LEU A 40 -18.22 -11.32 6.73
N VAL A 41 -19.47 -10.98 6.39
CA VAL A 41 -20.67 -11.48 7.08
C VAL A 41 -20.73 -13.00 7.03
N LEU A 42 -20.48 -13.61 5.87
CA LEU A 42 -20.46 -15.07 5.71
C LEU A 42 -19.36 -15.75 6.54
N ARG A 43 -18.28 -15.04 6.85
CA ARG A 43 -17.14 -15.54 7.64
C ARG A 43 -17.21 -15.16 9.12
N GLY A 44 -18.23 -14.41 9.52
CA GLY A 44 -18.38 -13.91 10.88
C GLY A 44 -17.26 -12.96 11.32
N VAL A 45 -16.61 -12.27 10.37
CA VAL A 45 -15.52 -11.32 10.66
C VAL A 45 -16.09 -9.90 10.69
N PRO A 46 -16.01 -9.19 11.83
CA PRO A 46 -16.39 -7.78 11.89
C PRO A 46 -15.49 -6.93 11.00
N VAL A 47 -16.05 -5.88 10.37
CA VAL A 47 -15.28 -4.95 9.53
C VAL A 47 -14.12 -4.32 10.30
N ALA A 48 -14.29 -4.07 11.59
CA ALA A 48 -13.28 -3.50 12.47
C ALA A 48 -12.07 -4.42 12.70
N ASP A 49 -12.22 -5.74 12.53
CA ASP A 49 -11.17 -6.73 12.81
C ASP A 49 -10.47 -7.22 11.52
N VAL A 50 -10.78 -6.59 10.39
CA VAL A 50 -10.19 -6.95 9.09
C VAL A 50 -8.70 -6.62 9.10
N ILE A 51 -7.87 -7.58 8.68
CA ILE A 51 -6.45 -7.39 8.37
C ILE A 51 -6.19 -7.73 6.88
N ASP A 52 -4.98 -7.50 6.37
CA ASP A 52 -4.68 -7.67 4.93
C ASP A 52 -4.94 -9.12 4.46
N VAL A 53 -4.83 -10.11 5.36
CA VAL A 53 -5.12 -11.52 5.08
C VAL A 53 -6.56 -11.74 4.60
N GLN A 54 -7.57 -11.11 5.23
CA GLN A 54 -8.96 -11.27 4.80
C GLN A 54 -9.22 -10.58 3.46
N VAL A 55 -8.54 -9.47 3.17
CA VAL A 55 -8.61 -8.81 1.86
C VAL A 55 -8.05 -9.73 0.78
N GLU A 56 -6.89 -10.36 1.01
CA GLU A 56 -6.34 -11.33 0.06
C GLU A 56 -7.22 -12.55 -0.14
N GLN A 57 -7.76 -13.12 0.94
CA GLN A 57 -8.67 -14.27 0.87
C GLN A 57 -9.92 -13.93 0.05
N TYR A 58 -10.48 -12.73 0.24
CA TYR A 58 -11.59 -12.26 -0.55
C TYR A 58 -11.20 -12.09 -2.03
N LEU A 59 -10.05 -11.49 -2.34
CA LEU A 59 -9.64 -11.31 -3.74
C LEU A 59 -9.50 -12.66 -4.47
N ARG A 60 -8.96 -13.69 -3.80
CA ARG A 60 -8.92 -15.06 -4.34
C ARG A 60 -10.32 -15.62 -4.55
N HIS A 61 -11.21 -15.45 -3.58
CA HIS A 61 -12.62 -15.85 -3.70
C HIS A 61 -13.32 -15.14 -4.87
N ALA A 62 -13.09 -13.83 -5.02
CA ALA A 62 -13.69 -13.01 -6.07
C ALA A 62 -13.19 -13.39 -7.47
N ILE A 63 -11.94 -13.83 -7.61
CA ILE A 63 -11.42 -14.41 -8.86
C ILE A 63 -12.18 -15.69 -9.22
N VAL A 64 -12.35 -16.61 -8.27
CA VAL A 64 -13.09 -17.86 -8.49
C VAL A 64 -14.56 -17.58 -8.84
N LYS A 65 -15.19 -16.61 -8.16
CA LYS A 65 -16.55 -16.18 -8.47
C LYS A 65 -16.65 -15.59 -9.88
N PHE A 66 -15.72 -14.70 -10.24
CA PHE A 66 -15.65 -14.11 -11.58
C PHE A 66 -15.49 -15.19 -12.66
N GLU A 67 -14.62 -16.17 -12.45
CA GLU A 67 -14.40 -17.28 -13.38
C GLU A 67 -15.67 -18.09 -13.60
N LYS A 68 -16.41 -18.41 -12.53
CA LYS A 68 -17.69 -19.12 -12.61
C LYS A 68 -18.76 -18.32 -13.36
N GLU A 69 -18.87 -17.03 -13.11
CA GLU A 69 -19.90 -16.17 -13.72
C GLU A 69 -19.60 -15.81 -15.18
N ARG A 70 -18.32 -15.62 -15.53
CA ARG A 70 -17.90 -15.11 -16.84
C ARG A 70 -17.34 -16.19 -17.76
N GLY A 71 -17.16 -17.41 -17.27
CA GLY A 71 -16.56 -18.53 -18.01
C GLY A 71 -15.09 -18.30 -18.41
N ARG A 72 -14.41 -17.31 -17.82
CA ARG A 72 -13.01 -16.98 -18.13
C ARG A 72 -12.30 -16.37 -16.95
N ARG A 73 -10.97 -16.52 -16.92
CA ARG A 73 -10.11 -15.85 -15.94
C ARG A 73 -10.13 -14.33 -16.11
N PRO A 74 -10.15 -13.56 -15.01
CA PRO A 74 -9.96 -12.12 -15.09
C PRO A 74 -8.54 -11.78 -15.56
N SER A 75 -8.36 -10.60 -16.14
CA SER A 75 -7.03 -10.14 -16.55
C SER A 75 -6.12 -9.94 -15.35
N ALA A 76 -4.80 -10.00 -15.56
CA ALA A 76 -3.81 -9.79 -14.50
C ALA A 76 -3.92 -8.43 -13.80
N ARG A 77 -4.60 -7.43 -14.40
CA ARG A 77 -4.81 -6.10 -13.80
C ARG A 77 -6.16 -5.96 -13.10
N TRP A 78 -7.06 -6.92 -13.26
CA TRP A 78 -8.43 -6.84 -12.75
C TRP A 78 -8.47 -6.60 -11.24
N TYR A 79 -7.62 -7.29 -10.45
CA TYR A 79 -7.60 -7.20 -8.99
C TYR A 79 -7.36 -5.79 -8.46
N LYS A 80 -6.77 -4.88 -9.26
CA LYS A 80 -6.47 -3.51 -8.84
C LYS A 80 -7.73 -2.71 -8.51
N VAL A 81 -8.80 -2.89 -9.30
CA VAL A 81 -10.05 -2.12 -9.10
C VAL A 81 -10.81 -2.59 -7.84
N PRO A 82 -11.07 -3.90 -7.64
CA PRO A 82 -11.63 -4.40 -6.39
C PRO A 82 -10.79 -4.02 -5.17
N ARG A 83 -9.45 -4.20 -5.24
CA ARG A 83 -8.55 -3.88 -4.13
C ARG A 83 -8.63 -2.40 -3.74
N SER A 84 -8.64 -1.48 -4.71
CA SER A 84 -8.76 -0.06 -4.42
C SER A 84 -10.11 0.31 -3.78
N GLY A 85 -11.22 -0.28 -4.25
CA GLY A 85 -12.54 -0.08 -3.64
C GLY A 85 -12.62 -0.59 -2.21
N ILE A 86 -12.10 -1.79 -1.94
CA ILE A 86 -12.03 -2.38 -0.60
C ILE A 86 -11.13 -1.55 0.31
N HIS A 87 -9.96 -1.12 -0.16
CA HIS A 87 -9.09 -0.26 0.64
C HIS A 87 -9.72 1.11 0.93
N ALA A 88 -10.52 1.66 0.02
CA ALA A 88 -11.25 2.90 0.25
C ALA A 88 -12.33 2.73 1.32
N LEU A 89 -13.08 1.62 1.27
CA LEU A 89 -14.03 1.23 2.33
C LEU A 89 -13.31 1.09 3.68
N LEU A 90 -12.19 0.37 3.71
CA LEU A 90 -11.47 0.11 4.96
C LEU A 90 -10.81 1.38 5.52
N ARG A 91 -10.34 2.31 4.69
CA ARG A 91 -9.94 3.65 5.15
C ARG A 91 -11.09 4.39 5.82
N LEU A 92 -12.32 4.25 5.31
CA LEU A 92 -13.48 4.89 5.91
C LEU A 92 -13.87 4.27 7.25
N ALA A 93 -13.78 2.95 7.37
CA ALA A 93 -14.13 2.22 8.60
C ALA A 93 -13.05 2.25 9.68
N HIS A 94 -11.76 2.23 9.30
CA HIS A 94 -10.60 2.17 10.22
C HIS A 94 -9.89 3.53 10.38
N GLY A 95 -10.27 4.54 9.60
CA GLY A 95 -9.55 5.82 9.49
C GLY A 95 -8.28 5.72 8.63
N GLN A 96 -7.44 4.72 8.89
CA GLN A 96 -6.22 4.44 8.13
C GLN A 96 -6.20 3.00 7.64
N TRP A 97 -5.97 2.80 6.34
CA TRP A 97 -5.83 1.47 5.74
C TRP A 97 -4.73 1.44 4.67
N PRO A 98 -3.80 0.45 4.69
CA PRO A 98 -3.71 -0.69 5.62
C PRO A 98 -3.56 -0.25 7.09
N PRO A 99 -3.98 -1.06 8.07
CA PRO A 99 -3.82 -0.72 9.47
C PRO A 99 -2.34 -0.37 9.71
N ALA A 100 -2.08 0.60 10.59
CA ALA A 100 -0.74 0.74 11.12
C ALA A 100 -0.41 -0.61 11.75
N ILE A 101 0.53 -1.35 11.13
CA ILE A 101 0.97 -2.64 11.65
C ILE A 101 1.43 -2.34 13.08
N GLU A 102 0.84 -2.95 14.10
CA GLU A 102 1.36 -2.77 15.45
C GLU A 102 2.79 -3.33 15.48
N PRO A 103 3.76 -2.59 16.02
CA PRO A 103 5.13 -3.08 16.04
C PRO A 103 5.22 -4.32 16.92
N ILE A 104 5.48 -5.47 16.28
CA ILE A 104 5.56 -6.77 16.96
C ILE A 104 6.94 -6.94 17.60
N CYS A 105 7.95 -6.20 17.10
CA CYS A 105 9.31 -6.25 17.58
C CYS A 105 10.00 -4.87 17.56
N ALA A 106 11.17 -4.78 18.20
CA ALA A 106 11.97 -3.56 18.24
C ALA A 106 12.36 -3.05 16.83
N ALA A 107 12.52 -3.96 15.86
CA ALA A 107 12.80 -3.58 14.47
C ALA A 107 11.60 -2.87 13.80
N ASP A 108 10.36 -3.27 14.15
CA ASP A 108 9.16 -2.57 13.67
C ASP A 108 9.02 -1.18 14.29
N VAL A 109 9.31 -1.04 15.59
CA VAL A 109 9.28 0.27 16.27
C VAL A 109 10.26 1.24 15.58
N ALA A 110 11.50 0.80 15.36
CA ALA A 110 12.51 1.60 14.67
C ALA A 110 12.09 1.97 13.24
N ARG A 111 11.48 1.02 12.51
CA ARG A 111 10.96 1.26 11.16
C ARG A 111 9.85 2.30 11.13
N PHE A 112 8.91 2.24 12.07
CA PHE A 112 7.82 3.22 12.11
C PHE A 112 8.31 4.60 12.46
N ALA A 113 9.21 4.72 13.43
CA ALA A 113 9.84 6.00 13.77
C ALA A 113 10.50 6.64 12.54
N VAL A 114 11.29 5.87 11.79
CA VAL A 114 11.91 6.34 10.54
C VAL A 114 10.87 6.74 9.48
N CYS A 115 9.74 6.02 9.38
CA CYS A 115 8.67 6.38 8.46
C CYS A 115 7.98 7.68 8.87
N ASP A 116 7.72 7.88 10.15
CA ASP A 116 7.01 9.06 10.67
C ASP A 116 7.89 10.31 10.52
N GLU A 117 9.16 10.23 10.89
CA GLU A 117 10.12 11.33 10.70
C GLU A 117 10.32 11.65 9.20
N TYR A 118 10.37 10.63 8.34
CA TYR A 118 10.44 10.84 6.88
C TYR A 118 9.18 11.53 6.34
N GLU A 119 7.99 11.14 6.80
CA GLU A 119 6.74 11.76 6.38
C GLU A 119 6.67 13.24 6.78
N ILE A 120 7.09 13.56 8.01
CA ILE A 120 7.22 14.93 8.51
C ILE A 120 8.19 15.71 7.64
N TRP A 121 9.39 15.19 7.41
CA TRP A 121 10.40 15.83 6.56
C TRP A 121 9.90 16.10 5.12
N LEU A 122 9.18 15.15 4.52
CA LEU A 122 8.60 15.35 3.18
C LEU A 122 7.53 16.45 3.14
N ARG A 123 6.76 16.62 4.22
CA ARG A 123 5.68 17.60 4.32
C ARG A 123 6.19 18.98 4.69
N GLU A 124 7.02 19.06 5.73
CA GLU A 124 7.41 20.30 6.38
C GLU A 124 8.67 20.88 5.73
N GLU A 125 9.73 20.08 5.58
CA GLU A 125 11.00 20.55 5.01
C GLU A 125 10.97 20.62 3.48
N ARG A 126 10.28 19.68 2.84
CA ARG A 126 10.18 19.64 1.36
C ARG A 126 8.90 20.23 0.78
N GLY A 127 7.91 20.54 1.60
CA GLY A 127 6.66 21.17 1.16
C GLY A 127 5.89 20.37 0.10
N LEU A 128 6.03 19.04 0.07
CA LEU A 128 5.44 18.24 -1.02
C LEU A 128 3.92 18.12 -0.88
N ALA A 129 3.24 18.08 -2.03
CA ALA A 129 1.81 17.80 -2.09
C ALA A 129 1.49 16.44 -1.45
N ARG A 130 0.33 16.34 -0.78
CA ARG A 130 -0.14 15.12 -0.08
C ARG A 130 -0.09 13.86 -0.94
N SER A 131 -0.43 13.98 -2.23
CA SER A 131 -0.38 12.86 -3.18
C SER A 131 1.05 12.38 -3.47
N SER A 132 2.02 13.30 -3.55
CA SER A 132 3.44 12.97 -3.71
C SER A 132 4.02 12.34 -2.45
N VAL A 133 3.67 12.87 -1.27
CA VAL A 133 4.04 12.28 0.03
C VAL A 133 3.52 10.85 0.12
N ALA A 134 2.23 10.63 -0.19
CA ALA A 134 1.64 9.30 -0.16
C ALA A 134 2.37 8.30 -1.10
N ALA A 135 2.75 8.74 -2.30
CA ALA A 135 3.48 7.90 -3.25
C ALA A 135 4.91 7.55 -2.78
N LEU A 136 5.60 8.51 -2.14
CA LEU A 136 6.93 8.30 -1.55
C LEU A 136 6.85 7.38 -0.33
N MET A 137 5.92 7.65 0.59
CA MET A 137 5.70 6.86 1.80
C MET A 137 5.30 5.42 1.49
N TRP A 138 4.50 5.20 0.44
CA TRP A 138 4.16 3.85 0.01
C TRP A 138 5.41 3.07 -0.41
N GLU A 139 6.31 3.68 -1.17
CA GLU A 139 7.55 3.01 -1.57
C GLU A 139 8.50 2.79 -0.38
N ALA A 140 8.61 3.79 0.50
CA ALA A 140 9.47 3.71 1.68
C ALA A 140 9.07 2.61 2.64
N ARG A 141 7.77 2.48 2.94
CA ARG A 141 7.25 1.41 3.79
C ARG A 141 7.52 0.02 3.19
N ASN A 142 7.37 -0.14 1.88
CA ASN A 142 7.66 -1.41 1.20
C ASN A 142 9.14 -1.78 1.27
N PHE A 143 10.03 -0.81 1.02
CA PHE A 143 11.47 -1.02 1.08
C PHE A 143 11.93 -1.40 2.49
N LEU A 144 11.48 -0.66 3.52
CA LEU A 144 11.87 -0.90 4.90
C LEU A 144 11.32 -2.23 5.44
N ALA A 145 10.10 -2.64 5.04
CA ALA A 145 9.58 -3.96 5.38
C ALA A 145 10.43 -5.08 4.74
N TRP A 146 10.73 -4.95 3.44
CA TRP A 146 11.59 -5.89 2.73
C TRP A 146 12.99 -6.01 3.36
N GLN A 147 13.57 -4.89 3.81
CA GLN A 147 14.89 -4.83 4.44
C GLN A 147 14.95 -5.65 5.74
N ILE A 148 13.90 -5.56 6.57
CA ILE A 148 13.77 -6.35 7.80
C ILE A 148 13.64 -7.84 7.46
N ASP A 149 12.76 -8.19 6.53
CA ASP A 149 12.50 -9.59 6.14
C ASP A 149 13.75 -10.26 5.54
N CYS A 150 14.58 -9.49 4.83
CA CYS A 150 15.83 -9.99 4.25
C CYS A 150 16.99 -10.03 5.25
N GLY A 151 16.83 -9.47 6.45
CA GLY A 151 17.80 -9.55 7.53
C GLY A 151 19.14 -8.86 7.25
N SER A 152 19.17 -7.77 6.48
CA SER A 152 20.41 -7.10 6.04
C SER A 152 21.17 -6.33 7.13
N GLY A 153 21.07 -6.75 8.40
CA GLY A 153 21.82 -6.15 9.51
C GLY A 153 21.33 -4.76 9.96
N GLY A 154 20.18 -4.31 9.46
CA GLY A 154 19.60 -3.00 9.77
C GLY A 154 20.05 -1.90 8.80
N LEU A 155 19.55 -0.67 9.02
CA LEU A 155 19.83 0.47 8.13
C LEU A 155 21.31 0.82 8.02
N ALA A 156 22.09 0.63 9.09
CA ALA A 156 23.53 0.91 9.11
C ALA A 156 24.34 -0.07 8.23
N GLY A 157 23.83 -1.27 7.98
CA GLY A 157 24.47 -2.30 7.16
C GLY A 157 24.01 -2.29 5.69
N LEU A 158 23.15 -1.34 5.30
CA LEU A 158 22.55 -1.32 3.98
C LEU A 158 23.62 -1.15 2.89
N SER A 159 23.65 -2.08 1.92
CA SER A 159 24.64 -2.08 0.84
C SER A 159 24.01 -1.84 -0.54
N ILE A 160 24.85 -1.57 -1.54
CA ILE A 160 24.42 -1.46 -2.94
C ILE A 160 23.76 -2.76 -3.42
N VAL A 161 24.28 -3.91 -2.98
CA VAL A 161 23.75 -5.24 -3.34
C VAL A 161 22.31 -5.42 -2.84
N ASP A 162 21.98 -4.86 -1.68
CA ASP A 162 20.61 -4.90 -1.16
C ASP A 162 19.66 -4.02 -1.97
N ILE A 163 20.13 -2.87 -2.45
CA ILE A 163 19.35 -1.99 -3.33
C ILE A 163 19.07 -2.68 -4.66
N ASP A 164 20.07 -3.29 -5.27
CA ASP A 164 19.92 -4.02 -6.53
C ASP A 164 18.96 -5.20 -6.34
N ARG A 165 19.10 -5.96 -5.25
CA ARG A 165 18.18 -7.06 -4.92
C ARG A 165 16.74 -6.59 -4.76
N TYR A 166 16.51 -5.44 -4.14
CA TYR A 166 15.18 -4.86 -4.04
C TYR A 166 14.64 -4.40 -5.40
N MET A 167 15.47 -3.76 -6.22
CA MET A 167 15.07 -3.31 -7.57
C MET A 167 14.75 -4.50 -8.48
N ASP A 168 15.52 -5.59 -8.40
CA ASP A 168 15.28 -6.85 -9.11
C ASP A 168 13.98 -7.54 -8.68
N LEU A 169 13.64 -7.48 -7.38
CA LEU A 169 12.35 -7.98 -6.89
C LEU A 169 11.17 -7.21 -7.50
N ARG A 170 11.34 -5.92 -7.76
CA ARG A 170 10.30 -5.01 -8.25
C ARG A 170 10.17 -5.03 -9.78
N ALA A 171 11.27 -5.21 -10.50
CA ALA A 171 11.34 -5.12 -11.95
C ALA A 171 10.33 -6.01 -12.71
N PRO A 172 10.13 -7.30 -12.39
CA PRO A 172 9.22 -8.19 -13.13
C PRO A 172 7.75 -7.73 -13.12
N LYS A 173 7.37 -6.91 -12.15
CA LYS A 173 5.98 -6.46 -11.94
C LYS A 173 5.69 -5.08 -12.52
N LEU A 174 6.70 -4.41 -13.12
CA LEU A 174 6.65 -2.99 -13.46
C LEU A 174 7.06 -2.72 -14.91
N THR A 175 6.47 -1.68 -15.51
CA THR A 175 6.96 -1.12 -16.78
C THR A 175 8.21 -0.29 -16.53
N ARG A 176 9.04 -0.07 -17.56
CA ARG A 176 10.25 0.76 -17.47
C ARG A 176 10.01 2.14 -16.85
N GLY A 177 8.92 2.81 -17.24
CA GLY A 177 8.52 4.10 -16.66
C GLY A 177 8.15 4.02 -15.18
N SER A 178 7.48 2.93 -14.77
CA SER A 178 7.13 2.72 -13.35
C SER A 178 8.36 2.37 -12.52
N LEU A 179 9.31 1.62 -13.08
CA LEU A 179 10.57 1.28 -12.42
C LEU A 179 11.43 2.53 -12.19
N LYS A 180 11.45 3.46 -13.16
CA LYS A 180 12.09 4.76 -12.99
C LYS A 180 11.47 5.55 -11.83
N SER A 181 10.14 5.61 -11.74
CA SER A 181 9.47 6.28 -10.62
C SER A 181 9.76 5.60 -9.27
N VAL A 182 9.90 4.27 -9.25
CA VAL A 182 10.31 3.53 -8.04
C VAL A 182 11.73 3.92 -7.64
N ALA A 183 12.67 3.94 -8.60
CA ALA A 183 14.04 4.36 -8.35
C ALA A 183 14.11 5.79 -7.80
N GLU A 184 13.36 6.74 -8.38
CA GLU A 184 13.31 8.13 -7.88
C GLU A 184 12.80 8.22 -6.44
N ARG A 185 11.76 7.47 -6.09
CA ARG A 185 11.24 7.41 -4.73
C ARG A 185 12.24 6.80 -3.77
N LEU A 186 12.92 5.73 -4.18
CA LEU A 186 13.96 5.08 -3.39
C LEU A 186 15.15 6.00 -3.15
N ARG A 187 15.60 6.75 -4.16
CA ARG A 187 16.65 7.76 -3.99
C ARG A 187 16.27 8.83 -2.97
N SER A 188 15.02 9.29 -3.00
CA SER A 188 14.49 10.28 -2.04
C SER A 188 14.54 9.75 -0.61
N LEU A 189 14.24 8.47 -0.40
CA LEU A 189 14.34 7.83 0.91
C LEU A 189 15.80 7.67 1.35
N LEU A 190 16.65 7.09 0.50
CA LEU A 190 18.06 6.83 0.84
C LEU A 190 18.81 8.13 1.16
N ARG A 191 18.48 9.22 0.44
CA ARG A 191 19.03 10.55 0.74
C ARG A 191 18.62 11.03 2.14
N TYR A 192 17.35 10.87 2.50
CA TYR A 192 16.88 11.23 3.84
C TYR A 192 17.58 10.38 4.92
N LEU A 193 17.68 9.07 4.72
CA LEU A 193 18.35 8.17 5.65
C LEU A 193 19.84 8.52 5.83
N HIS A 194 20.50 9.01 4.78
CA HIS A 194 21.88 9.48 4.88
C HIS A 194 21.98 10.82 5.64
N ILE A 195 21.10 11.78 5.35
CA ILE A 195 21.05 13.08 6.05
C ILE A 195 20.84 12.88 7.56
N MET A 196 19.99 11.93 7.94
CA MET A 196 19.71 11.60 9.34
C MET A 196 20.78 10.69 9.99
N GLY A 197 21.82 10.30 9.25
CA GLY A 197 22.88 9.43 9.76
C GLY A 197 22.47 7.97 9.99
N CYS A 198 21.30 7.55 9.52
CA CYS A 198 20.83 6.17 9.61
C CYS A 198 21.60 5.22 8.67
N VAL A 199 22.15 5.76 7.57
CA VAL A 199 23.02 5.04 6.62
C VAL A 199 24.35 5.77 6.51
N THR A 200 25.45 5.01 6.64
CA THR A 200 26.82 5.56 6.68
C THR A 200 27.33 6.08 5.33
N THR A 201 26.72 5.66 4.22
CA THR A 201 27.15 5.98 2.86
C THR A 201 25.98 6.52 2.05
N ASP A 202 26.22 7.55 1.22
CA ASP A 202 25.18 8.04 0.31
C ASP A 202 24.92 7.03 -0.82
N LEU A 203 23.87 6.23 -0.62
CA LEU A 203 23.43 5.23 -1.59
C LEU A 203 22.46 5.81 -2.62
N SER A 204 22.05 7.07 -2.50
CA SER A 204 21.08 7.68 -3.41
C SER A 204 21.59 7.76 -4.86
N GLY A 205 22.91 7.90 -5.06
CA GLY A 205 23.54 7.90 -6.38
C GLY A 205 23.58 6.55 -7.08
N HIS A 206 23.43 5.45 -6.34
CA HIS A 206 23.67 4.09 -6.84
C HIS A 206 22.41 3.38 -7.36
N VAL A 207 21.22 3.94 -7.08
CA VAL A 207 19.98 3.41 -7.64
C VAL A 207 19.97 3.70 -9.14
N ILE A 208 20.06 2.68 -10.00
CA ILE A 208 19.95 2.83 -11.46
C ILE A 208 18.59 2.28 -11.91
N ALA A 209 17.89 3.03 -12.76
CA ALA A 209 16.67 2.55 -13.41
C ALA A 209 17.04 2.05 -14.81
N SER A 210 17.39 0.78 -14.95
CA SER A 210 17.61 0.12 -16.24
C SER A 210 16.29 -0.30 -16.89
#